data_AF-A0A940UWF3-F1
#
_entry.id   AF-A0A940UWF3-F1
#
_cell.length_a   1.000
_cell.length_b   1.000
_cell.length_c   1.000
_cell.angle_alpha   90.00
_cell.angle_beta   90.00
_cell.angle_gamma   90.00
#
_symmetry.space_group_name_H-M   'P 1'
#
loop_
_entity.id
_entity.type
_entity.pdbx_description
1 polymer ?
#
loop_
_entity_poly.entity_id
_entity_poly.type
_entity_poly.pdbx_seq_one_letter_code
_entity_poly.pdbx_strand_id
1 'polypeptide(L)'
;MANNFITIESVEGGVKNRVKQSLKFKTGSFVWKIKFTAPLNPTTVNNRNLYVTSFNQTPLPTNIRYDSVNNCIEIEPLAPYTKNESYLLHVTTNVKSKLGQKLPNDITIQFKV
;
A
#
# COMPACT_ATOMS: atom_id res chain seq x y z
N MET A 1 -18.15 -14.63 9.69
CA MET A 1 -17.17 -14.79 8.58
C MET A 1 -16.69 -13.40 8.18
N ALA A 2 -15.38 -13.17 8.10
CA ALA A 2 -14.89 -11.90 7.56
C ALA A 2 -15.14 -11.91 6.05
N ASN A 3 -15.97 -10.99 5.56
CA ASN A 3 -16.16 -10.82 4.13
C ASN A 3 -14.88 -10.19 3.58
N ASN A 4 -14.04 -11.00 2.93
CA ASN A 4 -12.90 -10.48 2.17
C ASN A 4 -13.48 -9.78 0.93
N PHE A 5 -13.43 -8.45 0.95
CA PHE A 5 -14.01 -7.61 -0.10
C PHE A 5 -13.04 -7.35 -1.25
N ILE A 6 -11.75 -7.65 -1.03
CA ILE A 6 -10.71 -7.73 -2.06
C ILE A 6 -10.02 -9.10 -1.96
N THR A 7 -9.51 -9.60 -3.07
CA THR A 7 -8.71 -10.83 -3.10
C THR A 7 -7.25 -10.47 -3.14
N ILE A 8 -6.45 -10.94 -2.17
CA ILE A 8 -4.99 -10.81 -2.23
C ILE A 8 -4.45 -11.98 -3.05
N GLU A 9 -3.89 -11.69 -4.22
CA GLU A 9 -3.45 -12.71 -5.19
C GLU A 9 -2.01 -13.14 -4.89
N SER A 10 -1.12 -12.19 -4.57
CA SER A 10 0.27 -12.47 -4.21
C SER A 10 0.83 -11.39 -3.28
N VAL A 11 1.81 -11.77 -2.47
CA VAL A 11 2.54 -10.86 -1.57
C VAL A 11 4.02 -11.21 -1.57
N GLU A 12 4.85 -10.26 -1.94
CA GLU A 12 6.31 -10.36 -1.98
C GLU A 12 6.96 -9.51 -0.87
N GLY A 13 8.27 -9.65 -0.65
CA GLY A 13 9.00 -8.82 0.32
C GLY A 13 8.87 -9.26 1.79
N GLY A 14 8.40 -10.49 2.06
CA GLY A 14 8.43 -11.09 3.41
C GLY A 14 7.32 -10.60 4.35
N VAL A 15 6.24 -10.02 3.82
CA VAL A 15 5.14 -9.46 4.62
C VAL A 15 3.80 -10.18 4.48
N LYS A 16 3.78 -11.39 3.89
CA LYS A 16 2.56 -12.17 3.62
C LYS A 16 1.62 -12.28 4.83
N ASN A 17 2.15 -12.52 6.03
CA ASN A 17 1.36 -12.69 7.25
C ASN A 17 0.94 -11.35 7.92
N ARG A 18 1.26 -10.20 7.31
CA ARG A 18 1.01 -8.86 7.87
C ARG A 18 -0.09 -8.10 7.13
N VAL A 19 -0.56 -8.61 5.99
CA VAL A 19 -1.66 -8.01 5.21
C VAL A 19 -3.00 -8.41 5.84
N LYS A 20 -3.82 -7.42 6.21
CA LYS A 20 -5.13 -7.62 6.85
C LYS A 20 -6.18 -6.74 6.18
N GLN A 21 -7.41 -7.24 6.09
CA GLN A 21 -8.55 -6.49 5.57
C GLN A 21 -9.53 -6.14 6.70
N SER A 22 -10.00 -4.90 6.74
CA SER A 22 -10.98 -4.39 7.70
C SER A 22 -12.16 -3.67 7.02
N LEU A 23 -12.37 -3.96 5.73
CA LEU A 23 -13.45 -3.40 4.92
C LEU A 23 -14.82 -3.88 5.44
N LYS A 24 -15.80 -2.98 5.45
CA LYS A 24 -17.18 -3.29 5.88
C LYS A 24 -18.16 -3.48 4.72
N PHE A 25 -17.85 -2.90 3.55
CA PHE A 25 -18.67 -2.95 2.34
C PHE A 25 -17.80 -2.75 1.08
N LYS A 26 -18.28 -3.20 -0.09
CA LYS A 26 -17.59 -2.97 -1.37
C LYS A 26 -17.83 -1.54 -1.85
N THR A 27 -16.79 -0.71 -1.85
CA THR A 27 -16.86 0.69 -2.32
C THR A 27 -16.13 0.95 -3.62
N GLY A 28 -15.20 0.10 -4.02
CA GLY A 28 -14.21 0.41 -5.06
C GLY A 28 -13.21 1.50 -4.65
N SER A 29 -13.52 2.33 -3.65
CA SER A 29 -12.63 3.34 -3.08
C SER A 29 -12.26 2.93 -1.66
N PHE A 30 -11.06 2.42 -1.48
CA PHE A 30 -10.51 2.08 -0.17
C PHE A 30 -9.07 2.56 -0.04
N VAL A 31 -8.66 2.78 1.20
CA VAL A 31 -7.35 3.30 1.56
C VAL A 31 -6.46 2.16 2.03
N TRP A 32 -5.25 2.10 1.49
CA TRP A 32 -4.19 1.25 2.05
C TRP A 32 -3.57 1.95 3.25
N LYS A 33 -3.56 1.27 4.40
CA LYS A 33 -2.88 1.75 5.61
C LYS A 33 -1.65 0.89 5.87
N ILE A 34 -0.47 1.51 5.84
CA ILE A 34 0.82 0.83 5.99
C ILE A 34 1.47 1.34 7.27
N LYS A 35 1.56 0.47 8.27
CA LYS A 35 2.17 0.80 9.56
C LYS A 35 3.62 0.37 9.60
N PHE A 36 4.49 1.29 9.99
CA PHE A 36 5.93 1.06 10.18
C PHE A 36 6.26 0.95 11.67
N THR A 37 7.30 0.19 11.97
CA THR A 37 7.79 -0.01 13.34
C THR A 37 8.64 1.15 13.85
N ALA A 38 9.06 2.05 12.96
CA ALA A 38 9.90 3.20 13.29
C ALA A 38 9.40 4.47 12.56
N PRO A 39 9.70 5.67 13.09
CA PRO A 39 9.44 6.93 12.40
C PRO A 39 10.15 7.02 11.06
N LEU A 40 9.42 7.45 10.04
CA LEU A 40 9.90 7.60 8.67
C LEU A 40 10.45 8.99 8.41
N ASN A 41 11.36 9.09 7.44
CA ASN A 41 11.75 10.36 6.85
C ASN A 41 10.64 10.81 5.88
N PRO A 42 9.91 11.91 6.16
CA PRO A 42 8.79 12.35 5.34
C PRO A 42 9.16 12.64 3.88
N THR A 43 10.41 13.07 3.62
CA THR A 43 10.89 13.34 2.24
C THR A 43 10.94 12.09 1.35
N THR A 44 11.02 10.91 1.98
CA THR A 44 11.03 9.62 1.29
C THR A 44 9.63 9.00 1.12
N VAL A 45 8.62 9.61 1.74
CA VAL A 45 7.22 9.18 1.64
C VAL A 45 6.54 9.93 0.52
N ASN A 46 6.59 9.38 -0.70
CA ASN A 46 6.09 10.01 -1.91
C ASN A 46 5.71 8.95 -2.98
N ASN A 47 5.06 9.40 -4.06
CA ASN A 47 4.56 8.56 -5.15
C ASN A 47 5.64 7.84 -5.98
N ARG A 48 6.93 8.11 -5.74
CA ARG A 48 8.03 7.35 -6.38
C ARG A 48 8.37 6.09 -5.59
N ASN A 49 8.23 6.15 -4.27
CA ASN A 49 8.64 5.06 -3.38
C ASN A 49 7.46 4.21 -2.90
N LEU A 50 6.24 4.77 -2.95
CA LEU A 50 4.97 4.16 -2.54
C LEU A 50 3.96 4.46 -3.64
N TYR A 51 3.49 3.47 -4.37
CA TYR A 51 2.55 3.72 -5.47
C TYR A 51 1.72 2.49 -5.79
N VAL A 52 0.61 2.72 -6.50
CA VAL A 52 -0.24 1.66 -7.00
C VAL A 52 -0.18 1.67 -8.53
N THR A 53 -0.13 0.51 -9.15
CA THR A 53 -0.26 0.35 -10.60
C THR A 53 -1.38 -0.61 -10.94
N SER A 54 -1.89 -0.52 -12.17
CA SER A 54 -2.61 -1.65 -12.77
C SER A 54 -1.66 -2.85 -12.92
N PHE A 55 -2.21 -4.03 -13.18
CA PHE A 55 -1.42 -5.21 -13.52
C PHE A 55 -0.50 -4.99 -14.74
N ASN A 56 -0.92 -4.14 -15.68
CA ASN A 56 -0.12 -3.73 -16.85
C ASN A 56 0.93 -2.64 -16.52
N GLN A 57 1.22 -2.42 -15.25
CA GLN A 57 2.20 -1.45 -14.74
C GLN A 57 1.88 0.02 -15.05
N THR A 58 0.63 0.34 -15.38
CA THR A 58 0.20 1.74 -15.53
C THR A 58 0.00 2.36 -14.14
N PRO A 59 0.68 3.48 -13.80
CA PRO A 59 0.51 4.12 -12.50
C PRO A 59 -0.93 4.61 -12.28
N LEU A 60 -1.47 4.33 -11.10
CA LEU A 60 -2.75 4.87 -10.65
C LEU A 60 -2.49 6.15 -9.83
N PRO A 61 -3.16 7.27 -10.13
CA PRO A 61 -3.05 8.47 -9.32
C PRO A 61 -3.53 8.24 -7.88
N THR A 62 -2.66 8.51 -6.91
CA THR A 62 -2.95 8.34 -5.48
C THR A 62 -2.54 9.59 -4.69
N ASN A 63 -3.30 9.85 -3.63
CA ASN A 63 -2.92 10.76 -2.55
C ASN A 63 -2.19 9.97 -1.45
N ILE A 64 -1.03 10.46 -1.02
CA ILE A 64 -0.23 9.82 0.02
C ILE A 64 -0.12 10.74 1.22
N ARG A 65 -0.51 10.23 2.39
CA ARG A 65 -0.46 10.96 3.66
C ARG A 65 0.37 10.18 4.65
N TYR A 66 1.28 10.87 5.34
CA TYR A 66 2.07 10.28 6.41
C TYR A 66 1.61 10.83 7.76
N ASP A 67 1.13 9.94 8.62
CA ASP A 67 0.89 10.20 10.04
C ASP A 67 2.16 9.84 10.83
N SER A 68 2.93 10.87 11.20
CA SER A 68 4.16 10.72 11.96
C SER A 68 3.95 10.36 13.44
N VAL A 69 2.73 10.53 13.97
CA VAL A 69 2.40 10.16 15.35
C VAL A 69 2.21 8.64 15.43
N ASN A 70 1.51 8.07 14.45
CA ASN A 70 1.21 6.62 14.42
C ASN A 70 2.17 5.80 13.54
N ASN A 71 3.14 6.45 12.89
CA ASN A 71 4.04 5.85 11.89
C ASN A 71 3.27 5.11 10.79
N CYS A 72 2.21 5.74 10.31
CA CYS A 72 1.26 5.15 9.38
C CYS A 72 1.23 5.96 8.09
N ILE A 73 1.33 5.27 6.96
CA ILE A 73 1.10 5.85 5.64
C ILE A 73 -0.30 5.45 5.18
N GLU A 74 -1.04 6.43 4.68
CA GLU A 74 -2.31 6.22 3.99
C GLU A 74 -2.11 6.49 2.50
N ILE A 75 -2.49 5.51 1.67
CA ILE A 75 -2.49 5.62 0.21
C ILE A 75 -3.93 5.51 -0.26
N GLU A 76 -4.45 6.63 -0.74
CA GLU A 76 -5.83 6.79 -1.19
C GLU A 76 -5.85 6.96 -2.71
N PRO A 77 -6.58 6.14 -3.46
CA PRO A 77 -6.69 6.31 -4.90
C PRO A 77 -7.55 7.55 -5.22
N LEU A 78 -7.14 8.35 -6.20
CA LEU A 78 -7.90 9.55 -6.62
C LEU A 78 -9.17 9.20 -7.42
N ALA A 79 -9.26 7.96 -7.90
CA ALA A 79 -10.45 7.41 -8.56
C ALA A 79 -10.72 6.00 -7.99
N PRO A 80 -11.99 5.55 -7.94
CA PRO A 80 -12.31 4.19 -7.52
C PRO A 80 -11.58 3.15 -8.37
N TYR A 81 -11.12 2.06 -7.74
CA TYR A 81 -10.65 0.87 -8.44
C TYR A 81 -11.78 0.26 -9.27
N THR A 82 -11.43 -0.24 -10.47
CA THR A 82 -12.35 -0.96 -11.33
C THR A 82 -12.63 -2.35 -10.75
N LYS A 83 -13.89 -2.78 -10.80
CA LYS A 83 -14.28 -4.13 -10.37
C LYS A 83 -13.69 -5.20 -11.29
N ASN A 84 -13.32 -6.32 -10.70
CA ASN A 84 -12.69 -7.48 -11.34
C ASN A 84 -11.33 -7.19 -11.99
N GLU A 85 -10.66 -6.09 -11.63
CA GLU A 85 -9.30 -5.79 -12.06
C GLU A 85 -8.27 -6.06 -10.96
N SER A 86 -7.06 -6.45 -11.40
CA SER A 86 -5.90 -6.67 -10.54
C SER A 86 -4.98 -5.45 -10.57
N TYR A 87 -4.46 -5.12 -9.40
CA TYR A 87 -3.56 -4.00 -9.14
C TYR A 87 -2.37 -4.47 -8.32
N LEU A 88 -1.32 -3.65 -8.33
CA LEU A 88 -0.09 -3.88 -7.60
C LEU A 88 0.16 -2.67 -6.69
N LEU A 89 0.24 -2.89 -5.39
CA LEU A 89 0.76 -1.91 -4.43
C LEU A 89 2.26 -2.16 -4.26
N HIS A 90 3.04 -1.11 -4.49
CA HIS A 90 4.50 -1.11 -4.39
C HIS A 90 4.96 -0.29 -3.20
N VAL A 91 5.84 -0.87 -2.38
CA VAL A 91 6.56 -0.17 -1.32
C VAL A 91 8.04 -0.50 -1.46
N THR A 92 8.82 0.49 -1.86
CA THR A 92 10.24 0.30 -2.16
C THR A 92 11.12 0.46 -0.92
N THR A 93 12.32 -0.12 -0.96
CA THR A 93 13.41 0.06 0.00
C THR A 93 13.91 1.50 0.10
N ASN A 94 13.49 2.40 -0.79
CA ASN A 94 13.80 3.82 -0.72
C ASN A 94 12.92 4.60 0.26
N VAL A 95 11.85 3.99 0.80
CA VAL A 95 11.20 4.47 2.01
C VAL A 95 12.14 4.24 3.20
N LYS A 96 12.58 5.32 3.85
CA LYS A 96 13.59 5.27 4.90
C LYS A 96 13.04 5.71 6.24
N SER A 97 13.58 5.13 7.32
CA SER A 97 13.40 5.68 8.66
C SER A 97 14.05 7.07 8.78
N LYS A 98 13.73 7.83 9.83
CA LYS A 98 14.43 9.09 10.14
C LYS A 98 15.94 8.92 10.31
N LEU A 99 16.38 7.73 10.73
CA LEU A 99 17.79 7.37 10.88
C LEU A 99 18.42 6.82 9.58
N GLY A 100 17.68 6.83 8.47
CA GLY A 100 18.18 6.39 7.16
C GLY A 100 18.12 4.88 6.92
N GLN A 101 17.59 4.09 7.85
CA GLN A 101 17.42 2.65 7.68
C GLN A 101 16.40 2.35 6.59
N LYS A 102 16.69 1.35 5.75
CA LYS A 102 15.84 0.91 4.64
C LYS A 102 15.03 -0.32 5.02
N LEU A 103 13.98 -0.61 4.26
CA LEU A 103 13.34 -1.92 4.28
C LEU A 103 14.33 -3.00 3.78
N PRO A 104 14.20 -4.25 4.26
CA PRO A 104 15.07 -5.34 3.82
C PRO A 104 14.84 -5.74 2.37
N ASN A 105 13.61 -5.62 1.87
CA ASN A 105 13.22 -5.94 0.50
C ASN A 105 12.17 -4.94 0.02
N ASP A 106 12.05 -4.79 -1.30
CA ASP A 106 10.86 -4.18 -1.89
C ASP A 106 9.65 -5.08 -1.58
N ILE A 107 8.50 -4.47 -1.35
CA ILE A 107 7.25 -5.15 -1.06
C ILE A 107 6.29 -4.87 -2.21
N THR A 108 5.77 -5.95 -2.77
CA THR A 108 4.71 -5.90 -3.79
C THR A 108 3.52 -6.68 -3.27
N ILE A 109 2.34 -6.07 -3.31
CA ILE A 109 1.06 -6.74 -2.99
C ILE A 109 0.19 -6.69 -4.22
N GLN A 110 -0.10 -7.85 -4.79
CA GLN A 110 -1.08 -7.99 -5.85
C GLN A 110 -2.46 -8.22 -5.23
N PHE A 111 -3.42 -7.40 -5.65
CA PHE A 111 -4.79 -7.50 -5.16
C PHE A 111 -5.80 -7.29 -6.28
N LYS A 112 -6.92 -7.97 -6.18
CA LYS A 112 -8.07 -7.87 -7.09
C LYS A 112 -9.28 -7.31 -6.35
N VAL A 113 -9.96 -6.36 -6.98
CA VAL A 113 -11.13 -5.65 -6.43
C VAL A 113 -12.44 -6.23 -6.95
#